data_AF-A0A3Q3WS46-F1
#
_entry.id   AF-A0A3Q3WS46-F1
#
_cell.length_a   1.000
_cell.length_b   1.000
_cell.length_c   1.000
_cell.angle_alpha   90.00
_cell.angle_beta   90.00
_cell.angle_gamma   90.00
#
_symmetry.space_group_name_H-M   'P 1'
#
loop_
_entity.id
_entity.type
_entity.pdbx_description
1 polymer ?
#
loop_
_entity_poly.entity_id
_entity_poly.type
_entity_poly.pdbx_seq_one_letter_code
_entity_poly.pdbx_strand_id
1 'polypeptide(L)'
;MFRYICVSLKDGGIILNNPCALAVHESRLLWPNQPFQCVLSLGTGRYDNAKRSPATSTSWRAKISNLISSATDTEGVHTLLDDLLPPDVYFRFNPMLSAVVSLDESRPQALDQLQRDTQNYLERNRLKLARLCLVLAAERSAVKRTKDWMSERAWEMKQRWV
;
A
#
# COMPACT_ATOMS: atom_id res chain seq x y z
N MET A 1 -16.89 -38.91 -6.03
CA MET A 1 -16.15 -38.56 -4.80
C MET A 1 -15.63 -37.12 -4.97
N PHE A 2 -16.43 -36.12 -4.59
CA PHE A 2 -16.01 -34.72 -4.67
C PHE A 2 -15.17 -34.39 -3.44
N ARG A 3 -13.90 -34.03 -3.67
CA ARG A 3 -12.95 -33.65 -2.63
C ARG A 3 -13.27 -32.20 -2.26
N TYR A 4 -13.90 -32.00 -1.10
CA TYR A 4 -14.06 -30.67 -0.53
C TYR A 4 -12.67 -30.10 -0.26
N ILE A 5 -12.24 -29.15 -1.09
CA ILE A 5 -11.11 -28.28 -0.77
C ILE A 5 -11.64 -27.30 0.27
N CYS A 6 -11.36 -27.57 1.54
CA CYS A 6 -11.57 -26.60 2.61
C CYS A 6 -10.52 -25.49 2.43
N VAL A 7 -10.92 -24.36 1.86
CA VAL A 7 -10.06 -23.17 1.77
C VAL A 7 -10.10 -22.49 3.14
N SER A 8 -9.06 -22.70 3.95
CA SER A 8 -8.88 -21.96 5.21
C SER A 8 -8.33 -20.57 4.90
N LEU A 9 -9.21 -19.58 4.78
CA LEU A 9 -8.83 -18.18 4.64
C LEU A 9 -8.28 -17.68 5.99
N LYS A 10 -7.03 -17.23 6.01
CA LYS A 10 -6.44 -16.48 7.12
C LYS A 10 -6.32 -15.02 6.72
N ASP A 11 -6.17 -14.15 7.71
CA ASP A 11 -5.92 -12.73 7.47
C ASP A 11 -4.70 -12.55 6.55
N GLY A 12 -4.90 -11.81 5.46
CA GLY A 12 -3.84 -11.48 4.52
C GLY A 12 -2.69 -10.70 5.18
N GLY A 13 -2.96 -10.00 6.29
CA GLY A 13 -1.94 -9.31 7.09
C GLY A 13 -0.93 -10.25 7.79
N ILE A 14 -1.25 -11.54 7.91
CA ILE A 14 -0.30 -12.55 8.43
C ILE A 14 0.75 -12.92 7.37
N ILE A 15 0.42 -12.76 6.08
CA ILE A 15 1.26 -13.20 4.95
C ILE A 15 1.89 -12.01 4.21
N LEU A 16 1.18 -10.89 4.07
CA LEU A 16 1.60 -9.66 3.37
C LEU A 16 1.02 -8.42 4.08
N ASN A 17 1.77 -7.82 5.00
CA ASN A 17 1.38 -6.58 5.69
C ASN A 17 1.46 -5.32 4.78
N ASN A 18 1.98 -5.47 3.55
CA ASN A 18 1.93 -4.46 2.50
C ASN A 18 1.63 -5.14 1.15
N PRO A 19 0.35 -5.21 0.72
CA PRO A 19 -0.05 -5.89 -0.52
C PRO A 19 0.33 -5.11 -1.79
N CYS A 20 0.95 -3.92 -1.67
CA CYS A 20 1.17 -3.02 -2.80
C CYS A 20 2.05 -3.64 -3.90
N ALA A 21 3.14 -4.32 -3.55
CA ALA A 21 3.99 -4.97 -4.53
C ALA A 21 3.27 -6.10 -5.28
N LEU A 22 2.48 -6.89 -4.55
CA LEU A 22 1.67 -7.94 -5.15
C LEU A 22 0.61 -7.35 -6.09
N ALA A 23 -0.09 -6.30 -5.66
CA ALA A 23 -1.08 -5.62 -6.48
C ALA A 23 -0.46 -5.04 -7.77
N VAL A 24 0.74 -4.45 -7.69
CA VAL A 24 1.47 -3.96 -8.89
C VAL A 24 1.85 -5.12 -9.80
N HIS A 25 2.35 -6.23 -9.24
CA HIS A 25 2.72 -7.41 -10.01
C HIS A 25 1.51 -8.03 -10.73
N GLU A 26 0.40 -8.25 -10.02
CA GLU A 26 -0.84 -8.79 -10.60
C GLU A 26 -1.44 -7.85 -11.65
N SER A 27 -1.40 -6.53 -11.40
CA SER A 27 -1.84 -5.54 -12.39
C SER A 27 -1.01 -5.57 -13.66
N ARG A 28 0.31 -5.80 -13.56
CA ARG A 28 1.18 -5.98 -14.75
C ARG A 28 0.89 -7.28 -15.51
N LEU A 29 0.45 -8.33 -14.84
CA LEU A 29 0.02 -9.57 -15.51
C LEU A 29 -1.27 -9.35 -16.32
N LEU A 30 -2.22 -8.59 -15.76
CA LEU A 30 -3.47 -8.25 -16.44
C LEU A 30 -3.26 -7.24 -17.58
N TRP A 31 -2.43 -6.23 -17.36
CA TRP A 31 -2.18 -5.15 -18.31
C TRP A 31 -0.68 -4.88 -18.53
N PRO A 32 0.03 -5.79 -19.23
CA PRO A 32 1.50 -5.72 -19.36
C PRO A 32 2.00 -4.46 -20.07
N ASN A 33 1.18 -3.87 -20.94
CA ASN A 33 1.57 -2.71 -21.75
C ASN A 33 0.97 -1.39 -21.25
N GLN A 34 0.22 -1.40 -20.13
CA GLN A 34 -0.42 -0.20 -19.60
C GLN A 34 0.46 0.44 -18.51
N PRO A 35 0.90 1.70 -18.70
CA PRO A 35 1.66 2.39 -17.66
C PRO A 35 0.74 2.79 -16.51
N PHE A 36 1.22 2.65 -15.28
CA PHE A 36 0.52 3.16 -14.12
C PHE A 36 0.47 4.69 -14.14
N GLN A 37 -0.71 5.26 -13.93
CA GLN A 37 -0.86 6.69 -13.67
C GLN A 37 -0.44 7.03 -12.24
N CYS A 38 -0.92 6.23 -11.28
CA CYS A 38 -0.66 6.42 -9.87
C CYS A 38 -0.80 5.07 -9.15
N VAL A 39 0.09 4.83 -8.20
CA VAL A 39 0.04 3.74 -7.24
C VAL A 39 0.06 4.38 -5.85
N LEU A 40 -1.06 4.30 -5.14
CA LEU A 40 -1.20 4.83 -3.79
C LEU A 40 -1.17 3.67 -2.79
N SER A 41 -0.24 3.74 -1.84
CA SER A 41 -0.10 2.78 -0.75
C SER A 41 -0.35 3.48 0.58
N LEU A 42 -1.32 3.00 1.35
CA LEU A 42 -1.72 3.57 2.64
C LEU A 42 -1.35 2.62 3.77
N GLY A 43 -0.65 3.13 4.77
CA GLY A 43 -0.29 2.41 5.98
C GLY A 43 -1.17 2.83 7.15
N THR A 44 -1.33 1.93 8.12
CA THR A 44 -2.10 2.15 9.35
C THR A 44 -1.32 2.90 10.44
N GLY A 45 -0.12 3.37 10.10
CA GLY A 45 0.76 4.10 10.98
C GLY A 45 1.94 3.26 11.49
N ARG A 46 3.04 3.93 11.80
CA ARG A 46 4.26 3.34 12.37
C ARG A 46 4.56 3.97 13.72
N TYR A 47 5.07 3.16 14.65
CA TYR A 47 5.50 3.62 15.96
C TYR A 47 6.98 3.28 16.15
N ASP A 48 7.80 4.28 16.48
CA ASP A 48 9.23 4.08 16.76
C ASP A 48 9.43 3.76 18.23
N ASN A 49 9.89 2.53 18.49
CA ASN A 49 10.17 2.04 19.84
C ASN A 49 11.50 2.59 20.41
N ALA A 50 12.29 3.37 19.66
CA ALA A 50 13.57 3.90 20.11
C ALA A 50 13.47 4.82 21.35
N LYS A 51 12.26 5.21 21.78
CA LYS A 51 12.02 6.06 22.96
C LYS A 51 11.66 5.31 24.25
N ARG A 52 11.68 3.97 24.33
CA ARG A 52 11.36 3.25 25.59
C ARG A 52 12.44 2.26 26.05
N SER A 53 12.89 2.48 27.28
CA SER A 53 13.58 1.54 28.17
C SER A 53 12.74 0.26 28.45
N PRO A 54 13.35 -0.86 28.88
CA PRO A 54 12.76 -2.19 28.76
C PRO A 54 11.78 -2.54 29.90
N ALA A 55 10.52 -2.83 29.58
CA ALA A 55 9.56 -3.51 30.48
C ALA A 55 8.44 -4.16 29.62
N THR A 56 8.54 -5.47 29.36
CA THR A 56 7.87 -6.60 30.05
C THR A 56 6.37 -6.81 29.71
N SER A 57 6.11 -7.96 29.05
CA SER A 57 4.86 -8.74 28.93
C SER A 57 3.91 -8.64 27.71
N THR A 58 4.01 -7.66 26.80
CA THR A 58 3.36 -7.71 25.45
C THR A 58 4.31 -8.17 24.33
N SER A 59 5.50 -8.61 24.73
CA SER A 59 6.72 -8.69 23.93
C SER A 59 6.67 -9.66 22.74
N TRP A 60 6.01 -10.82 22.79
CA TRP A 60 6.15 -11.83 21.72
C TRP A 60 5.16 -11.64 20.57
N ARG A 61 3.89 -11.28 20.84
CA ARG A 61 2.97 -10.87 19.75
C ARG A 61 3.36 -9.54 19.15
N ALA A 62 3.77 -8.58 19.98
CA ALA A 62 4.31 -7.31 19.48
C ALA A 62 5.64 -7.52 18.75
N LYS A 63 6.55 -8.39 19.21
CA LYS A 63 7.79 -8.72 18.48
C LYS A 63 7.53 -9.55 17.24
N ILE A 64 6.56 -10.47 17.21
CA ILE A 64 6.20 -11.22 16.00
C ILE A 64 5.49 -10.30 15.01
N SER A 65 4.54 -9.47 15.46
CA SER A 65 3.92 -8.46 14.61
C SER A 65 4.95 -7.44 14.14
N ASN A 66 5.90 -7.03 14.98
CA ASN A 66 7.00 -6.15 14.61
C ASN A 66 8.08 -6.85 13.79
N LEU A 67 8.23 -8.17 13.84
CA LEU A 67 9.23 -8.92 13.08
C LEU A 67 8.65 -9.38 11.76
N ILE A 68 7.35 -9.69 11.70
CA ILE A 68 6.57 -9.85 10.47
C ILE A 68 6.46 -8.48 9.80
N SER A 69 6.10 -7.42 10.53
CA SER A 69 6.14 -6.07 9.98
C SER A 69 7.56 -5.68 9.63
N SER A 70 8.60 -5.85 10.44
CA SER A 70 9.99 -5.57 10.01
C SER A 70 10.52 -6.54 8.94
N ALA A 71 9.83 -7.64 8.63
CA ALA A 71 10.15 -8.52 7.50
C ALA A 71 9.30 -8.22 6.25
N THR A 72 8.19 -7.48 6.36
CA THR A 72 7.27 -7.11 5.25
C THR A 72 7.09 -5.59 5.05
N ASP A 73 7.57 -4.81 6.01
CA ASP A 73 7.83 -3.37 6.12
C ASP A 73 9.34 -3.26 6.35
N THR A 74 10.11 -3.81 5.42
CA THR A 74 11.40 -3.21 5.15
C THR A 74 11.15 -2.19 4.06
N GLU A 75 11.63 -0.98 4.30
CA GLU A 75 11.73 0.12 3.35
C GLU A 75 12.15 -0.36 1.93
N GLY A 76 12.76 -1.53 1.76
CA GLY A 76 13.06 -2.18 0.48
C GLY A 76 11.90 -2.38 -0.50
N VAL A 77 10.65 -2.67 -0.08
CA VAL A 77 9.52 -2.71 -1.05
C VAL A 77 9.12 -1.30 -1.49
N HIS A 78 9.21 -0.34 -0.58
CA HIS A 78 9.01 1.07 -0.92
C HIS A 78 10.11 1.55 -1.87
N THR A 79 11.38 1.30 -1.56
CA THR A 79 12.56 1.62 -2.38
C THR A 79 12.51 0.92 -3.74
N LEU A 80 12.18 -0.37 -3.80
CA LEU A 80 12.07 -1.09 -5.08
C LEU A 80 10.95 -0.52 -5.95
N LEU A 81 9.79 -0.18 -5.37
CA LEU A 81 8.72 0.45 -6.14
C LEU A 81 9.06 1.89 -6.53
N ASP A 82 9.76 2.64 -5.67
CA ASP A 82 10.25 3.99 -5.97
C ASP A 82 11.33 3.99 -7.06
N ASP A 83 12.20 2.97 -7.08
CA ASP A 83 13.26 2.78 -8.09
C ASP A 83 12.72 2.23 -9.42
N LEU A 84 11.72 1.34 -9.39
CA LEU A 84 11.18 0.67 -10.59
C LEU A 84 10.04 1.45 -11.25
N LEU A 85 9.35 2.34 -10.51
CA LEU A 85 8.28 3.16 -11.07
C LEU A 85 8.81 4.55 -11.40
N PRO A 86 8.27 5.21 -12.45
CA PRO A 86 8.66 6.57 -12.77
C PRO A 86 8.40 7.53 -11.60
N PRO A 87 9.14 8.65 -11.52
CA PRO A 87 8.87 9.72 -10.54
C PRO A 87 7.40 10.15 -10.59
N ASP A 88 6.85 10.50 -9.42
CA ASP A 88 5.44 10.92 -9.25
C ASP A 88 4.39 9.84 -9.63
N VAL A 89 4.77 8.56 -9.78
CA VAL A 89 3.80 7.45 -9.95
C VAL A 89 3.48 6.77 -8.64
N TYR A 90 4.42 6.65 -7.71
CA TYR A 90 4.22 5.92 -6.46
C TYR A 90 4.15 6.85 -5.24
N PHE A 91 3.11 6.69 -4.43
CA PHE A 91 2.90 7.46 -3.21
C PHE A 91 2.62 6.53 -2.04
N ARG A 92 3.49 6.54 -1.02
CA ARG A 92 3.26 5.87 0.28
C ARG A 92 2.94 6.89 1.37
N PHE A 93 1.82 6.72 2.06
CA PHE A 93 1.49 7.46 3.27
C PHE A 93 1.44 6.48 4.44
N ASN A 94 2.29 6.69 5.45
CA ASN A 94 2.33 5.89 6.65
C ASN A 94 2.63 6.81 7.84
N PRO A 95 1.60 7.29 8.57
CA PRO A 95 1.78 8.32 9.59
C PRO A 95 2.60 7.80 10.78
N MET A 96 3.40 8.68 11.38
CA MET A 96 4.09 8.37 12.62
C MET A 96 3.12 8.54 13.80
N LEU A 97 2.86 7.48 14.54
CA LEU A 97 1.93 7.48 15.66
C LEU A 97 2.63 7.95 16.95
N SER A 98 1.91 8.68 17.78
CA SER A 98 2.39 9.17 19.08
C SER A 98 2.36 8.12 20.19
N ALA A 99 1.53 7.08 20.03
CA ALA A 99 1.34 6.00 20.98
C ALA A 99 1.23 4.64 20.27
N VAL A 100 1.55 3.57 21.00
CA VAL A 100 1.26 2.20 20.55
C VAL A 100 -0.23 1.97 20.73
N VAL A 101 -0.92 1.66 19.64
CA VAL A 101 -2.34 1.31 19.63
C VAL A 101 -2.46 -0.15 19.22
N SER A 102 -3.21 -0.94 20.00
CA SER A 102 -3.45 -2.35 19.71
C SER A 102 -4.45 -2.51 18.56
N LEU A 103 -4.40 -3.63 17.85
CA LEU A 103 -5.31 -3.94 16.74
C LEU A 103 -6.78 -4.06 17.18
N ASP A 104 -7.02 -4.48 18.42
CA ASP A 104 -8.34 -4.62 19.03
C ASP A 104 -8.81 -3.34 19.76
N GLU A 105 -8.06 -2.24 19.64
CA GLU A 105 -8.45 -0.97 20.25
C GLU A 105 -9.64 -0.33 19.52
N SER A 106 -10.70 -0.05 20.27
CA SER A 106 -11.93 0.54 19.74
C SER A 106 -12.41 1.74 20.56
N ARG A 107 -11.67 2.18 21.58
CA ARG A 107 -12.07 3.32 22.42
C ARG A 107 -12.03 4.62 21.61
N PRO A 108 -13.08 5.47 21.68
CA PRO A 108 -13.13 6.73 20.94
C PRO A 108 -11.89 7.61 21.14
N GLN A 109 -11.40 7.70 22.38
CA GLN A 109 -10.23 8.52 22.71
C GLN A 109 -8.95 8.08 21.98
N ALA A 110 -8.76 6.77 21.78
CA ALA A 110 -7.61 6.24 21.07
C ALA A 110 -7.74 6.48 19.55
N LEU A 111 -8.96 6.34 19.01
CA LEU A 111 -9.25 6.64 17.60
C LEU A 111 -9.08 8.14 17.30
N ASP A 112 -9.54 9.02 18.19
CA ASP A 112 -9.34 10.47 18.09
C ASP A 112 -7.85 10.81 18.08
N GLN A 113 -7.04 10.11 18.87
CA GLN A 113 -5.59 10.30 18.86
C GLN A 113 -4.98 9.88 17.53
N LEU A 114 -5.36 8.73 16.98
CA LEU A 114 -4.89 8.27 15.66
C LEU A 114 -5.26 9.26 14.55
N GLN A 115 -6.47 9.83 14.59
CA GLN A 115 -6.91 10.86 13.65
C GLN A 115 -6.07 12.14 13.78
N ARG A 116 -5.83 12.61 15.01
CA ARG A 116 -4.97 13.78 15.26
C ARG A 116 -3.54 13.57 14.75
N ASP A 117 -2.95 12.41 15.01
CA ASP A 117 -1.61 12.08 14.54
C ASP A 117 -1.53 12.03 13.02
N THR A 118 -2.55 11.44 12.39
CA THR A 118 -2.69 11.39 10.93
C THR A 118 -2.85 12.78 10.33
N GLN A 119 -3.69 13.63 10.92
CA GLN A 119 -3.86 15.01 10.45
C GLN A 119 -2.53 15.76 10.52
N ASN A 120 -1.84 15.72 11.65
CA ASN A 120 -0.53 16.35 11.84
C ASN A 120 0.49 15.85 10.80
N TYR A 121 0.47 14.56 10.48
CA TYR A 121 1.31 13.98 9.44
C TYR A 121 0.96 14.54 8.05
N LEU A 122 -0.32 14.62 7.68
CA LEU A 122 -0.76 15.21 6.42
C LEU A 122 -0.37 16.69 6.31
N GLU A 123 -0.50 17.45 7.40
CA GLU A 123 -0.09 18.87 7.43
C GLU A 123 1.41 19.04 7.14
N ARG A 124 2.25 18.18 7.71
CA ARG A 124 3.70 18.17 7.45
C ARG A 124 4.05 17.72 6.03
N ASN A 125 3.20 16.89 5.42
CA ASN A 125 3.41 16.33 4.09
C ASN A 125 2.50 16.96 3.02
N ARG A 126 2.00 18.18 3.25
CA ARG A 126 1.09 18.91 2.34
C ARG A 126 1.57 18.92 0.90
N LEU A 127 2.86 19.10 0.66
CA LEU A 127 3.44 19.11 -0.69
C LEU A 127 3.30 17.76 -1.40
N LYS A 128 3.52 16.65 -0.68
CA LYS A 128 3.33 15.29 -1.19
C LYS A 128 1.86 15.01 -1.49
N LEU A 129 0.96 15.47 -0.62
CA LEU A 129 -0.48 15.35 -0.82
C LEU A 129 -0.95 16.17 -2.02
N ALA A 130 -0.49 17.40 -2.17
CA ALA A 130 -0.81 18.24 -3.32
C ALA A 130 -0.33 17.61 -4.64
N ARG A 131 0.88 17.04 -4.67
CA ARG A 131 1.38 16.27 -5.83
C ARG A 131 0.50 15.07 -6.15
N LEU A 132 0.11 14.28 -5.15
CA LEU A 132 -0.82 13.17 -5.34
C LEU A 132 -2.13 13.66 -5.97
N CYS A 133 -2.72 14.74 -5.43
CA CYS A 133 -3.95 15.30 -5.97
C CYS A 133 -3.80 15.73 -7.44
N LEU A 134 -2.66 16.35 -7.81
CA LEU A 134 -2.39 16.71 -9.19
C LEU A 134 -2.30 15.50 -10.12
N VAL A 135 -1.61 14.42 -9.69
CA VAL A 135 -1.49 13.19 -10.47
C VAL A 135 -2.83 12.48 -10.62
N LEU A 136 -3.65 12.44 -9.57
CA LEU A 136 -4.98 11.82 -9.58
C LEU A 136 -5.98 12.64 -10.40
N ALA A 137 -5.91 13.98 -10.33
CA ALA A 137 -6.78 14.89 -11.07
C ALA A 137 -6.36 15.05 -12.54
N ALA A 138 -5.18 14.58 -12.93
CA ALA A 138 -4.72 14.66 -14.30
C ALA A 138 -5.67 13.89 -15.23
N GLU A 139 -6.35 14.61 -16.12
CA GLU A 139 -7.19 14.00 -17.13
C GLU A 139 -6.35 13.19 -18.13
N ARG A 140 -6.92 12.10 -18.63
CA ARG A 140 -6.33 11.36 -19.75
C ARG A 140 -6.30 12.27 -20.97
N SER A 141 -5.09 12.66 -21.39
CA SER A 141 -4.91 13.45 -22.62
C SER A 141 -5.51 12.73 -23.82
N ALA A 142 -6.02 13.49 -24.80
CA ALA A 142 -6.61 12.94 -26.02
C ALA A 142 -5.65 11.96 -26.73
N VAL A 143 -4.35 12.24 -26.71
CA VAL A 143 -3.29 11.37 -27.25
C VAL A 143 -3.20 10.04 -26.50
N LYS A 144 -3.33 10.06 -25.16
CA LYS A 144 -3.33 8.85 -24.34
C LYS A 144 -4.57 7.99 -24.64
N ARG A 145 -5.75 8.62 -24.78
CA ARG A 145 -6.99 7.92 -25.15
C ARG A 145 -6.89 7.24 -26.52
N THR A 146 -6.33 7.91 -27.52
CA THR A 146 -6.17 7.32 -28.86
C THR A 146 -5.15 6.18 -28.85
N LYS A 147 -4.06 6.32 -28.09
CA LYS A 147 -3.07 5.25 -27.90
C LYS A 147 -3.68 4.03 -27.19
N ASP A 148 -4.47 4.25 -26.15
CA ASP A 148 -5.18 3.19 -25.41
C ASP A 148 -6.19 2.47 -26.30
N TRP A 149 -6.94 3.21 -27.12
CA TRP A 149 -7.87 2.62 -28.07
C TRP A 149 -7.17 1.75 -29.13
N MET A 150 -6.01 2.20 -29.63
CA MET A 150 -5.22 1.40 -30.57
C MET A 150 -4.63 0.15 -29.92
N SER A 151 -4.17 0.24 -28.68
CA SER A 151 -3.62 -0.91 -27.95
C SER A 151 -4.70 -1.92 -27.56
N GLU A 152 -5.91 -1.47 -27.18
CA GLU A 152 -7.08 -2.32 -26.98
C GLU A 152 -7.46 -3.05 -28.27
N ARG A 153 -7.56 -2.34 -29.40
CA ARG A 153 -7.84 -2.98 -30.71
C ARG A 153 -6.81 -4.04 -31.10
N ALA A 154 -5.53 -3.76 -30.85
CA ALA A 154 -4.44 -4.68 -31.14
C ALA A 154 -4.51 -5.92 -30.23
N TRP A 155 -4.87 -5.75 -28.96
CA TRP A 155 -5.08 -6.85 -28.01
C TRP A 155 -6.29 -7.71 -28.39
N GLU A 156 -7.43 -7.10 -28.71
CA GLU A 156 -8.62 -7.80 -29.20
C GLU A 156 -8.33 -8.61 -30.46
N MET A 157 -7.61 -8.01 -31.42
CA MET A 157 -7.21 -8.74 -32.62
C MET A 157 -6.31 -9.92 -32.25
N LYS A 158 -5.31 -9.75 -31.40
CA LYS A 158 -4.41 -10.83 -30.99
C LYS A 158 -5.13 -11.99 -30.27
N GLN A 159 -6.15 -11.68 -29.46
CA GLN A 159 -7.01 -12.69 -28.81
C GLN A 159 -7.93 -13.42 -29.78
N ARG A 160 -8.29 -12.81 -30.91
CA ARG A 160 -9.17 -13.39 -31.94
C ARG A 160 -8.45 -14.37 -32.87
N TRP A 161 -7.12 -14.39 -32.84
CA TRP A 161 -6.25 -15.26 -33.65
C TRP A 161 -5.59 -16.38 -32.82
N VAL A 162 -6.02 -16.59 -31.58
CA VAL A 162 -5.69 -17.74 -30.70
C VAL A 162 -6.98 -18.52 -30.46
#